data_AF-T0CCG2-F1
#
_entry.id   AF-T0CCG2-F1
#
_cell.length_a   1.000
_cell.length_b   1.000
_cell.length_c   1.000
_cell.angle_alpha   90.00
_cell.angle_beta   90.00
_cell.angle_gamma   90.00
#
_symmetry.space_group_name_H-M   'P 1'
#
loop_
_entity.id
_entity.type
_entity.pdbx_description
1 polymer ?
#
loop_
_entity_poly.entity_id
_entity_poly.type
_entity_poly.pdbx_seq_one_letter_code
_entity_poly.pdbx_strand_id
1 'polypeptide(L)'
;MQKRVVQVEQDKLRNDADKICFSDNFSRGRQLQGCLDGRKLAKLDNKKQLELKYIEHLCAIDDASSCYELSQIKKKLLSLSDYKSLLNRACRQGRGGDMLACGKLGKLIKSESPVLSKKYQDYACATGHKKYCL
;
A
#
# COMPACT_ATOMS: atom_id res chain seq x y z
N MET A 1 18.66 -31.14 -14.22
CA MET A 1 17.24 -31.31 -13.80
C MET A 1 16.79 -30.31 -12.74
N GLN A 2 17.60 -29.97 -11.73
CA GLN A 2 17.22 -29.03 -10.65
C GLN A 2 16.67 -27.66 -11.12
N LYS A 3 17.26 -27.03 -12.14
CA LYS A 3 16.77 -25.73 -12.67
C LYS A 3 15.32 -25.77 -13.17
N ARG A 4 14.86 -26.89 -13.77
CA ARG A 4 13.48 -27.04 -14.26
C ARG A 4 12.48 -27.24 -13.12
N VAL A 5 12.86 -27.96 -12.06
CA VAL A 5 11.99 -28.20 -10.89
C VAL A 5 11.71 -26.88 -10.17
N VAL A 6 12.75 -26.08 -9.92
CA VAL A 6 12.61 -24.75 -9.28
C VAL A 6 11.71 -23.81 -10.09
N GLN A 7 11.79 -23.87 -11.42
CA GLN A 7 10.98 -23.02 -12.30
C GLN A 7 9.48 -23.41 -12.25
N VAL A 8 9.17 -24.72 -12.24
CA VAL A 8 7.79 -25.23 -12.14
C VAL A 8 7.16 -24.90 -10.77
N GLU A 9 7.94 -24.98 -9.69
CA GLU A 9 7.47 -24.59 -8.35
C GLU A 9 7.17 -23.10 -8.26
N GLN A 10 8.03 -22.24 -8.84
CA GLN A 10 7.76 -20.81 -8.90
C GLN A 10 6.53 -20.48 -9.76
N ASP A 11 6.31 -21.18 -10.86
CA ASP A 11 5.12 -20.98 -11.71
C ASP A 11 3.83 -21.38 -10.98
N LYS A 12 3.86 -22.45 -10.18
CA LYS A 12 2.73 -22.80 -9.30
C LYS A 12 2.46 -21.71 -8.27
N LEU A 13 3.50 -21.23 -7.58
CA LEU A 13 3.38 -20.16 -6.59
C LEU A 13 2.81 -18.87 -7.21
N ARG A 14 3.22 -18.51 -8.44
CA ARG A 14 2.66 -17.37 -9.19
C ARG A 14 1.16 -17.54 -9.42
N ASN A 15 0.75 -18.71 -9.92
CA ASN A 15 -0.65 -18.99 -10.23
C ASN A 15 -1.53 -19.02 -8.96
N ASP A 16 -1.02 -19.61 -7.88
CA ASP A 16 -1.73 -19.65 -6.60
C ASP A 16 -1.88 -18.25 -6.01
N ALA A 17 -0.82 -17.43 -6.05
CA ALA A 17 -0.87 -16.05 -5.59
C ALA A 17 -1.89 -15.20 -6.37
N ASP A 18 -1.90 -15.30 -7.71
CA ASP A 18 -2.84 -14.55 -8.56
C ASP A 18 -4.28 -14.99 -8.30
N LYS A 19 -4.51 -16.31 -8.25
CA LYS A 19 -5.83 -16.89 -7.95
C LYS A 19 -6.34 -16.52 -6.56
N ILE A 20 -5.47 -16.53 -5.55
CA ILE A 20 -5.85 -16.20 -4.17
C ILE A 20 -6.08 -14.69 -4.02
N CYS A 21 -5.19 -13.87 -4.57
CA CYS A 21 -5.24 -12.42 -4.41
C CYS A 21 -6.51 -11.83 -5.02
N PHE A 22 -6.82 -12.20 -6.27
CA PHE A 22 -7.89 -11.57 -7.04
C PHE A 22 -9.22 -12.33 -7.01
N SER A 23 -9.41 -13.26 -6.07
CA SER A 23 -10.65 -14.01 -5.90
C SER A 23 -11.31 -13.71 -4.58
N ASP A 24 -12.61 -13.37 -4.63
CA ASP A 24 -13.45 -13.12 -3.45
C ASP A 24 -13.83 -14.40 -2.68
N ASN A 25 -13.43 -15.58 -3.18
CA ASN A 25 -13.71 -16.86 -2.54
C ASN A 25 -12.81 -17.16 -1.33
N PHE A 26 -11.82 -16.31 -1.05
CA PHE A 26 -10.88 -16.49 0.04
C PHE A 26 -11.10 -15.46 1.15
N SER A 27 -10.85 -15.85 2.40
CA SER A 27 -10.85 -14.91 3.52
C SER A 27 -9.89 -13.74 3.28
N ARG A 28 -10.21 -12.56 3.80
CA ARG A 28 -9.39 -11.34 3.66
C ARG A 28 -7.91 -11.53 4.04
N GLY A 29 -7.63 -12.27 5.13
CA GLY A 29 -6.25 -12.56 5.54
C GLY A 29 -5.49 -13.42 4.51
N ARG A 30 -6.18 -14.37 3.88
CA ARG A 30 -5.61 -15.22 2.82
C ARG A 30 -5.41 -14.44 1.52
N GLN A 31 -6.36 -13.58 1.14
CA GLN A 31 -6.21 -12.66 0.01
C GLN A 31 -4.99 -11.75 0.21
N LEU A 32 -4.86 -11.14 1.40
CA LEU A 32 -3.72 -10.28 1.75
C LEU A 32 -2.38 -11.01 1.54
N GLN A 33 -2.25 -12.22 2.08
CA GLN A 33 -1.04 -13.01 1.93
C GLN A 33 -0.76 -13.33 0.46
N GLY A 34 -1.77 -13.81 -0.28
CA GLY A 34 -1.64 -14.12 -1.71
C GLY A 34 -1.21 -12.91 -2.53
N CYS A 35 -1.74 -11.72 -2.23
CA CYS A 35 -1.35 -10.49 -2.90
C CYS A 35 0.08 -10.04 -2.56
N LEU A 36 0.51 -10.17 -1.31
CA LEU A 36 1.88 -9.85 -0.89
C LEU A 36 2.90 -10.77 -1.58
N ASP A 37 2.59 -12.07 -1.64
CA ASP A 37 3.42 -13.07 -2.31
C ASP A 37 3.46 -12.84 -3.83
N GLY A 38 2.29 -12.60 -4.44
CA GLY A 38 2.17 -12.28 -5.86
C GLY A 38 2.92 -11.02 -6.25
N ARG A 39 2.83 -9.96 -5.42
CA ARG A 39 3.60 -8.74 -5.58
C ARG A 39 5.11 -9.00 -5.53
N LYS A 40 5.58 -9.76 -4.54
CA LYS A 40 7.00 -10.11 -4.38
C LYS A 40 7.53 -10.85 -5.60
N LEU A 41 6.77 -11.82 -6.11
CA LEU A 41 7.11 -12.57 -7.31
C LEU A 41 7.12 -11.67 -8.56
N ALA A 42 6.10 -10.82 -8.74
CA ALA A 42 6.05 -9.88 -9.85
C ALA A 42 7.25 -8.92 -9.87
N LYS A 43 7.70 -8.46 -8.70
CA LYS A 43 8.91 -7.63 -8.56
C LYS A 43 10.18 -8.40 -8.92
N LEU A 44 10.33 -9.64 -8.45
CA LEU A 44 11.47 -10.51 -8.79
C LEU A 44 11.56 -10.77 -10.30
N ASP A 45 10.40 -10.94 -10.95
CA ASP A 45 10.29 -11.15 -12.39
C ASP A 45 10.38 -9.84 -13.21
N ASN A 46 10.55 -8.68 -12.57
CA ASN A 46 10.55 -7.35 -13.19
C ASN A 46 9.25 -7.04 -13.99
N LYS A 47 8.11 -7.62 -13.60
CA LYS A 47 6.80 -7.42 -14.22
C LYS A 47 6.07 -6.22 -13.61
N LYS A 48 6.51 -5.00 -13.96
CA LYS A 48 6.03 -3.74 -13.36
C LYS A 48 4.50 -3.55 -13.40
N GLN A 49 3.84 -3.91 -14.51
CA GLN A 49 2.39 -3.77 -14.63
C GLN A 49 1.64 -4.73 -13.68
N LEU A 50 2.15 -5.95 -13.53
CA LEU A 50 1.59 -6.92 -12.60
C LEU A 50 1.84 -6.51 -11.15
N GLU A 51 3.04 -5.99 -10.84
CA GLU A 51 3.35 -5.42 -9.53
C GLU A 51 2.38 -4.28 -9.17
N LEU A 52 2.11 -3.36 -10.11
CA LEU A 52 1.14 -2.28 -9.90
C LEU A 52 -0.27 -2.82 -9.64
N LYS A 53 -0.72 -3.82 -10.40
CA LYS A 53 -2.02 -4.48 -10.19
C LYS A 53 -2.15 -5.05 -8.78
N TYR A 54 -1.10 -5.70 -8.27
CA TYR A 54 -1.08 -6.19 -6.88
C TYR A 54 -1.11 -5.04 -5.86
N ILE A 55 -0.35 -3.96 -6.07
CA ILE A 55 -0.35 -2.78 -5.19
C ILE A 55 -1.75 -2.14 -5.12
N GLU A 56 -2.42 -2.02 -6.26
CA GLU A 56 -3.78 -1.49 -6.35
C GLU A 56 -4.77 -2.32 -5.54
N HIS A 57 -4.70 -3.65 -5.68
CA HIS A 57 -5.60 -4.54 -4.95
C HIS A 57 -5.26 -4.64 -3.47
N LEU A 58 -3.98 -4.69 -3.09
CA LEU A 58 -3.52 -4.58 -1.71
C LEU A 58 -4.05 -3.32 -1.05
N CYS A 59 -3.96 -2.18 -1.74
CA CYS A 59 -4.57 -0.96 -1.25
C CYS A 59 -6.09 -1.11 -1.16
N ALA A 60 -6.78 -1.69 -2.14
CA ALA A 60 -8.23 -1.92 -2.10
C ALA A 60 -8.68 -2.73 -0.87
N ILE A 61 -7.88 -3.71 -0.42
CA ILE A 61 -8.12 -4.48 0.82
C ILE A 61 -7.53 -3.85 2.09
N ASP A 62 -7.25 -2.54 2.06
CA ASP A 62 -6.76 -1.68 3.15
C ASP A 62 -5.37 -2.01 3.71
N ASP A 63 -4.47 -2.53 2.86
CA ASP A 63 -3.04 -2.55 3.19
C ASP A 63 -2.47 -1.12 3.17
N ALA A 64 -2.07 -0.63 4.34
CA ALA A 64 -1.64 0.75 4.54
C ALA A 64 -0.40 1.12 3.72
N SER A 65 0.59 0.21 3.69
CA SER A 65 1.85 0.42 2.98
C SER A 65 1.63 0.48 1.47
N SER A 66 0.82 -0.42 0.91
CA SER A 66 0.44 -0.38 -0.50
C SER A 66 -0.41 0.83 -0.86
N CYS A 67 -1.30 1.30 0.01
CA CYS A 67 -2.00 2.56 -0.24
C CYS A 67 -1.07 3.78 -0.26
N TYR A 68 -0.09 3.82 0.64
CA TYR A 68 0.92 4.88 0.62
C TYR A 68 1.74 4.82 -0.67
N GLU A 69 2.23 3.64 -1.04
CA GLU A 69 3.01 3.44 -2.26
C GLU A 69 2.23 3.81 -3.52
N LEU A 70 0.97 3.38 -3.63
CA LEU A 70 0.09 3.73 -4.73
C LEU A 70 -0.08 5.25 -4.85
N SER A 71 -0.22 5.94 -3.71
CA SER A 71 -0.29 7.42 -3.69
C SER A 71 0.97 8.08 -4.25
N GLN A 72 2.14 7.45 -4.11
CA GLN A 72 3.40 7.97 -4.64
C GLN A 72 3.55 7.66 -6.13
N ILE A 73 3.20 6.43 -6.55
CA ILE A 73 3.25 6.01 -7.96
C ILE A 73 2.33 6.90 -8.81
N LYS A 74 1.09 7.10 -8.35
CA LYS A 74 0.07 7.84 -9.11
C LYS A 74 0.01 9.33 -8.75
N LYS A 75 0.93 9.85 -7.93
CA LYS A 75 0.85 11.24 -7.40
C LYS A 75 0.59 12.30 -8.48
N LYS A 76 1.23 12.18 -9.65
CA LYS A 76 1.10 13.15 -10.76
C LYS A 76 -0.17 12.95 -11.61
N LEU A 77 -0.84 11.81 -11.44
CA LEU A 77 -2.03 11.40 -12.21
C LEU A 77 -3.33 11.58 -11.42
N LEU A 78 -3.23 11.68 -10.09
CA LEU A 78 -4.37 11.79 -9.19
C LEU A 78 -4.81 13.24 -9.03
N SER A 79 -6.12 13.45 -8.88
CA SER A 79 -6.64 14.70 -8.33
C SER A 79 -6.15 14.88 -6.89
N LEU A 80 -6.17 16.11 -6.39
CA LEU A 80 -5.82 16.37 -4.98
C LEU A 80 -6.73 15.60 -4.02
N SER A 81 -8.01 15.44 -4.37
CA SER A 81 -8.99 14.69 -3.59
C SER A 81 -8.62 13.21 -3.50
N ASP A 82 -8.34 12.57 -4.63
CA ASP A 82 -7.98 11.15 -4.66
C ASP A 82 -6.65 10.88 -3.96
N TYR A 83 -5.69 11.82 -4.10
CA TYR A 83 -4.43 11.75 -3.39
C TYR A 83 -4.64 11.85 -1.87
N LYS A 84 -5.47 12.78 -1.38
CA LYS A 84 -5.85 12.87 0.04
C LYS A 84 -6.54 11.59 0.52
N SER A 85 -7.44 11.03 -0.29
CA SER A 85 -8.15 9.78 0.01
C SER A 85 -7.17 8.61 0.21
N LEU A 86 -6.23 8.40 -0.71
CA LEU A 86 -5.21 7.36 -0.57
C LEU A 86 -4.30 7.58 0.65
N LEU A 87 -3.87 8.82 0.92
CA LEU A 87 -3.10 9.12 2.11
C LEU A 87 -3.88 8.86 3.41
N ASN A 88 -5.19 9.11 3.41
CA ASN A 88 -6.05 8.84 4.56
C ASN A 88 -6.18 7.33 4.83
N ARG A 89 -6.37 6.54 3.76
CA ARG A 89 -6.37 5.08 3.84
C ARG A 89 -5.04 4.52 4.32
N ALA A 90 -3.93 5.06 3.82
CA ALA A 90 -2.59 4.71 4.28
C ALA A 90 -2.36 5.09 5.75
N CYS A 91 -2.76 6.29 6.16
CA CYS A 91 -2.58 6.78 7.52
C CYS A 91 -3.36 5.96 8.57
N ARG A 92 -4.55 5.46 8.22
CA ARG A 92 -5.47 4.74 9.14
C ARG A 92 -5.69 5.47 10.46
N GLN A 93 -5.67 6.80 10.44
CA GLN A 93 -5.75 7.64 11.63
C GLN A 93 -4.73 7.29 12.73
N GLY A 94 -3.56 6.76 12.36
CA GLY A 94 -2.51 6.33 13.28
C GLY A 94 -2.64 4.89 13.81
N ARG A 95 -3.69 4.15 13.43
CA ARG A 95 -3.96 2.79 13.94
C ARG A 95 -3.27 1.72 13.09
N GLY A 96 -1.94 1.62 13.22
CA GLY A 96 -1.13 0.68 12.42
C GLY A 96 -1.07 1.05 10.93
N GLY A 97 -1.25 2.34 10.62
CA GLY A 97 -1.05 2.88 9.28
C GLY A 97 0.34 3.46 9.05
N ASP A 98 0.57 3.99 7.86
CA ASP A 98 1.81 4.67 7.48
C ASP A 98 1.85 6.10 8.05
N MET A 99 2.72 6.35 9.02
CA MET A 99 2.79 7.65 9.71
C MET A 99 3.37 8.76 8.84
N LEU A 100 4.18 8.42 7.83
CA LEU A 100 4.61 9.38 6.84
C LEU A 100 3.42 9.83 5.99
N ALA A 101 2.50 8.92 5.66
CA ALA A 101 1.23 9.26 5.01
C ALA A 101 0.38 10.19 5.89
N CYS A 102 0.29 9.93 7.20
CA CYS A 102 -0.38 10.83 8.15
C CYS A 102 0.23 12.25 8.11
N GLY A 103 1.54 12.39 8.22
CA GLY A 103 2.19 13.70 8.19
C GLY A 103 1.95 14.46 6.88
N LYS A 104 2.00 13.76 5.74
CA LYS A 104 1.66 14.35 4.43
C LYS A 104 0.20 14.80 4.36
N LEU A 105 -0.73 13.95 4.80
CA LEU A 105 -2.15 14.28 4.83
C LEU A 105 -2.40 15.50 5.73
N GLY A 106 -1.80 15.51 6.92
CA GLY A 106 -1.91 16.60 7.88
C GLY A 106 -1.54 17.95 7.26
N LYS A 107 -0.44 18.03 6.51
CA LYS A 107 -0.07 19.26 5.79
C LYS A 107 -1.13 19.69 4.76
N LEU A 108 -1.73 18.75 4.04
CA LEU A 108 -2.70 19.03 2.98
C LEU A 108 -4.08 19.47 3.50
N ILE A 109 -4.43 19.09 4.72
CA ILE A 109 -5.72 19.42 5.33
C ILE A 109 -5.60 20.54 6.37
N LYS A 110 -4.46 21.23 6.47
CA LYS A 110 -4.22 22.24 7.51
C LYS A 110 -5.26 23.37 7.51
N SER A 111 -5.67 23.84 6.34
CA SER A 111 -6.71 24.87 6.19
C SER A 111 -8.13 24.32 6.40
N GLU A 112 -8.37 23.06 6.06
CA GLU A 112 -9.70 22.42 6.12
C GLU A 112 -10.03 21.93 7.53
N SER A 113 -9.04 21.40 8.24
CA SER A 113 -9.18 20.88 9.60
C SER A 113 -7.88 21.03 10.39
N PRO A 114 -7.64 22.20 11.02
CA PRO A 114 -6.42 22.48 11.77
C PRO A 114 -6.17 21.49 12.91
N VAL A 115 -7.22 21.08 13.62
CA VAL A 115 -7.12 20.12 14.74
C VAL A 115 -6.67 18.74 14.26
N LEU A 116 -7.30 18.23 13.20
CA LEU A 116 -6.93 16.93 12.63
C LEU A 116 -5.54 16.98 11.97
N SER A 117 -5.23 18.11 11.33
CA SER A 117 -3.92 18.38 10.74
C SER A 117 -2.79 18.26 11.75
N LYS A 118 -2.95 18.89 12.93
CA LYS A 118 -1.97 18.78 14.03
C LYS A 118 -1.82 17.33 14.48
N LYS A 119 -2.94 16.66 14.78
CA LYS A 119 -2.94 15.26 15.23
C LYS A 119 -2.21 14.31 14.29
N TYR A 120 -2.44 14.43 12.98
CA TYR A 120 -1.75 13.59 11.99
C TYR A 120 -0.26 13.91 11.83
N GLN A 121 0.14 15.17 12.01
CA GLN A 121 1.54 15.57 12.01
C GLN A 121 2.26 15.10 13.28
N ASP A 122 1.58 15.13 14.43
CA ASP A 122 2.08 14.59 15.69
C ASP A 122 2.35 13.08 15.59
N TYR A 123 1.46 12.32 14.95
CA TYR A 123 1.68 10.89 14.67
C TYR A 123 2.97 10.66 13.87
N ALA A 124 3.19 11.45 12.81
CA ALA A 124 4.40 11.36 11.99
C ALA A 124 5.66 11.75 12.77
N CYS A 125 5.56 12.80 13.60
CA CYS A 125 6.64 13.24 14.46
C CYS A 125 7.05 12.15 15.47
N ALA A 126 6.07 11.52 16.12
CA ALA A 126 6.28 10.45 17.11
C ALA A 126 7.02 9.23 16.53
N THR A 127 6.89 8.96 15.23
CA THR A 127 7.64 7.90 14.54
C THR A 127 8.92 8.38 13.85
N GLY A 128 9.44 9.55 14.25
CA GLY A 128 10.76 10.04 13.84
C GLY A 128 10.77 10.92 12.59
N HIS A 129 9.63 11.26 12.00
CA HIS A 129 9.59 12.18 10.86
C HIS A 129 9.65 13.64 11.31
N LYS A 130 10.83 14.08 11.73
CA LYS A 130 11.09 15.41 12.36
C LYS A 130 10.52 16.63 11.62
N LYS A 131 10.40 16.56 10.29
CA LYS A 131 9.81 17.63 9.45
C LYS A 131 8.31 17.90 9.68
N TYR A 132 7.67 17.09 10.52
CA TYR A 132 6.28 17.23 10.96
C TYR A 132 6.16 17.50 12.46
N CYS A 133 7.27 17.61 13.20
CA CYS A 133 7.24 18.07 14.58
C CYS A 133 6.97 19.59 14.55
N LEU A 134 5.74 19.96 14.92
CA LEU A 134 5.25 21.33 14.94
C LEU A 134 5.38 21.94 16.33
#